data_AF-A0AAD9MDD7-F1
#
_entry.id   AF-A0AAD9MDD7-F1
#
_cell.length_a   1.000
_cell.length_b   1.000
_cell.length_c   1.000
_cell.angle_alpha   90.00
_cell.angle_beta   90.00
_cell.angle_gamma   90.00
#
_symmetry.space_group_name_H-M   'P 1'
#
loop_
_entity.id
_entity.type
_entity.pdbx_description
1 polymer ?
#
loop_
_entity_poly.entity_id
_entity_poly.type
_entity_poly.pdbx_seq_one_letter_code
_entity_poly.pdbx_strand_id
1 'polypeptide(L)'
;MTSTTTPAATHPRLSLSYTSPSHASFFVAIDLVAPPTEDSAPDRSRYLHELRCAVVAAQARVNQELTPRMDEDKARAATSATDEEEKAEEEKAEENYGEQGAVEAEG
;
A
#
# COMPACT_ATOMS: atom_id res chain seq x y z
N MET A 1 33.84 -5.71 -38.74
CA MET A 1 32.43 -5.47 -39.07
C MET A 1 31.60 -5.95 -37.89
N THR A 2 30.75 -5.05 -37.38
CA THR A 2 29.62 -5.22 -36.44
C THR A 2 29.85 -6.01 -35.14
N SER A 3 30.16 -5.28 -34.07
CA SER A 3 29.94 -5.72 -32.69
C SER A 3 28.43 -5.70 -32.40
N THR A 4 27.86 -6.85 -32.01
CA THR A 4 26.47 -6.97 -31.58
C THR A 4 26.32 -6.39 -30.18
N THR A 5 25.66 -5.23 -30.07
CA THR A 5 25.20 -4.68 -28.78
C THR A 5 23.88 -5.35 -28.42
N THR A 6 23.91 -6.27 -27.46
CA THR A 6 22.71 -6.82 -26.82
C THR A 6 21.95 -5.69 -26.11
N PRO A 7 20.66 -5.44 -26.41
CA PRO A 7 19.87 -4.50 -25.64
C PRO A 7 19.70 -5.04 -24.22
N ALA A 8 20.14 -4.27 -23.22
CA ALA A 8 19.93 -4.62 -21.82
C ALA A 8 18.42 -4.70 -21.54
N ALA A 9 17.95 -5.82 -21.00
CA ALA A 9 16.56 -5.98 -20.60
C ALA A 9 16.26 -5.03 -19.44
N THR A 10 15.34 -4.09 -19.64
CA THR A 10 14.87 -3.19 -18.57
C THR A 10 13.96 -3.96 -17.63
N HIS A 11 14.41 -4.17 -16.39
CA HIS A 11 13.58 -4.79 -15.35
C HIS A 11 12.57 -3.76 -14.84
N PRO A 12 11.26 -4.04 -14.87
CA PRO A 12 10.28 -3.14 -14.29
C PRO A 12 10.43 -3.10 -12.77
N ARG A 13 10.01 -1.99 -12.16
CA ARG A 13 10.08 -1.78 -10.72
C ARG A 13 8.74 -1.32 -10.18
N LEU A 14 8.25 -1.98 -9.14
CA LEU A 14 7.11 -1.51 -8.37
C LEU A 14 7.64 -0.56 -7.29
N SER A 15 7.26 0.71 -7.36
CA SER A 15 7.69 1.72 -6.39
C SER A 15 6.51 2.47 -5.79
N LEU A 16 6.68 2.92 -4.55
CA LEU A 16 5.72 3.70 -3.80
C LEU A 16 6.44 4.61 -2.81
N SER A 17 5.93 5.82 -2.69
CA SER A 17 6.48 6.88 -1.86
C SER A 17 5.39 7.38 -0.92
N TYR A 18 5.73 7.51 0.34
CA TYR A 18 4.89 8.10 1.37
C TYR A 18 5.53 9.37 1.88
N THR A 19 4.71 10.42 2.01
CA THR A 19 5.10 11.71 2.55
C THR A 19 4.03 12.19 3.51
N SER A 20 4.43 12.76 4.65
CA SER A 20 3.51 13.31 5.64
C SER A 20 4.08 14.59 6.27
N PRO A 21 3.24 15.55 6.68
CA PRO A 21 3.67 16.70 7.48
C PRO A 21 4.11 16.32 8.90
N SER A 22 3.55 15.24 9.46
CA SER A 22 3.75 14.84 10.86
C SER A 22 4.66 13.63 11.03
N HIS A 23 4.92 12.88 9.94
CA HIS A 23 5.70 11.64 9.95
C HIS A 23 6.80 11.65 8.90
N ALA A 24 7.91 10.96 9.20
CA ALA A 24 9.03 10.83 8.27
C ALA A 24 8.60 10.14 6.96
N SER A 25 9.00 10.67 5.82
CA SER A 25 8.74 10.04 4.52
C SER A 25 9.42 8.67 4.42
N PHE A 26 8.81 7.75 3.68
CA PHE A 26 9.45 6.46 3.36
C PHE A 26 9.20 6.08 1.90
N PHE A 27 10.07 5.23 1.38
CA PHE A 27 10.03 4.76 0.01
C PHE A 27 10.22 3.25 -0.03
N VAL A 28 9.35 2.56 -0.76
CA VAL A 28 9.48 1.13 -1.03
C VAL A 28 9.66 0.96 -2.52
N ALA A 29 10.60 0.11 -2.90
CA ALA A 29 10.78 -0.24 -4.28
C ALA A 29 11.25 -1.69 -4.42
N ILE A 30 10.50 -2.44 -5.23
CA ILE A 30 10.65 -3.88 -5.43
C ILE A 30 10.93 -4.10 -6.91
N ASP A 31 12.09 -4.67 -7.20
CA ASP A 31 12.47 -5.02 -8.57
C ASP A 31 11.66 -6.25 -9.01
N LEU A 32 11.11 -6.17 -10.21
CA LEU A 32 10.37 -7.25 -10.84
C LEU A 32 11.25 -7.93 -11.88
N VAL A 33 10.91 -9.17 -12.20
CA VAL A 33 11.53 -9.86 -13.33
C VAL A 33 11.11 -9.17 -14.63
N ALA A 34 12.02 -9.09 -15.60
CA ALA A 34 11.69 -8.58 -16.93
C ALA A 34 10.49 -9.36 -17.52
N PRO A 35 9.55 -8.67 -18.18
CA PRO A 35 8.50 -9.38 -18.89
C PRO A 35 9.13 -10.27 -19.97
N PRO A 36 8.57 -11.46 -20.21
CA PRO A 36 9.04 -12.35 -21.26
C PRO A 36 9.00 -11.63 -22.61
N THR A 37 10.02 -11.86 -23.44
CA THR A 37 10.08 -11.30 -24.80
C THR A 37 9.11 -11.97 -25.76
N GLU A 38 8.78 -13.23 -25.49
CA GLU A 38 7.82 -14.02 -26.23
C GLU A 38 6.49 -14.05 -25.46
N ASP A 39 5.39 -13.76 -26.16
CA ASP A 39 4.07 -13.70 -25.53
C ASP A 39 3.45 -15.10 -25.40
N SER A 40 3.97 -15.88 -24.44
CA SER A 40 3.44 -17.20 -24.11
C SER A 40 2.54 -17.14 -22.87
N ALA A 41 1.47 -17.94 -22.86
CA ALA A 41 0.56 -18.00 -21.71
C ALA A 41 1.25 -18.43 -20.39
N PRO A 42 2.17 -19.41 -20.38
CA PRO A 42 2.95 -19.74 -19.18
C PRO A 42 3.80 -18.58 -18.67
N ASP A 43 4.50 -17.88 -19.57
CA ASP A 43 5.41 -16.81 -19.16
C ASP A 43 4.63 -15.60 -18.62
N ARG A 44 3.49 -15.27 -19.25
CA ARG A 44 2.57 -14.24 -18.73
C ARG A 44 2.04 -14.61 -17.34
N SER A 45 1.64 -15.86 -17.14
CA SER A 45 1.12 -16.33 -15.86
C SER A 45 2.17 -16.23 -14.75
N ARG A 46 3.43 -16.57 -15.07
CA ARG A 46 4.57 -16.42 -14.15
C ARG A 46 4.82 -14.95 -13.80
N TYR A 47 4.90 -14.08 -14.81
CA TYR A 47 5.12 -12.65 -14.58
C TYR A 47 4.03 -12.03 -13.69
N LEU A 48 2.75 -12.36 -13.94
CA LEU A 48 1.64 -11.87 -13.12
C LEU A 48 1.65 -12.44 -11.70
N HIS A 49 2.10 -13.68 -11.52
CA HIS A 49 2.29 -14.27 -10.20
C HIS A 49 3.38 -13.53 -9.41
N GLU A 50 4.53 -13.29 -10.03
CA GLU A 50 5.63 -12.54 -9.41
C GLU A 50 5.23 -11.10 -9.08
N LEU A 51 4.48 -10.44 -9.97
CA LEU A 51 3.91 -9.11 -9.72
C LEU A 51 2.97 -9.13 -8.51
N ARG A 52 2.08 -10.13 -8.39
CA ARG A 52 1.20 -10.25 -7.21
C ARG A 52 2.00 -10.42 -5.92
N CYS A 53 3.03 -11.27 -5.94
CA CYS A 53 3.90 -11.46 -4.79
C CYS A 53 4.62 -10.15 -4.39
N ALA A 54 5.08 -9.38 -5.38
CA ALA A 54 5.69 -8.07 -5.14
C ALA A 54 4.69 -7.08 -4.52
N VAL A 55 3.43 -7.07 -4.96
CA VAL A 55 2.38 -6.23 -4.38
C VAL A 55 2.10 -6.62 -2.92
N VAL A 56 1.98 -7.91 -2.62
CA VAL A 56 1.79 -8.38 -1.24
C VAL A 56 2.97 -7.98 -0.34
N ALA A 57 4.20 -8.11 -0.84
CA ALA A 57 5.40 -7.69 -0.12
C ALA A 57 5.44 -6.17 0.11
N ALA A 58 5.05 -5.37 -0.89
CA ALA A 58 4.92 -3.92 -0.76
C ALA A 58 3.88 -3.56 0.32
N GLN A 59 2.71 -4.20 0.29
CA GLN A 59 1.66 -3.98 1.28
C GLN A 59 2.13 -4.32 2.71
N ALA A 60 2.84 -5.44 2.87
CA ALA A 60 3.41 -5.81 4.17
C ALA A 60 4.37 -4.73 4.71
N ARG A 61 5.23 -4.17 3.85
CA ARG A 61 6.14 -3.07 4.24
C ARG A 61 5.37 -1.80 4.60
N VAL A 62 4.35 -1.45 3.82
CA VAL A 62 3.50 -0.29 4.12
C VAL A 62 2.82 -0.45 5.48
N ASN A 63 2.25 -1.63 5.77
CA ASN A 63 1.63 -1.89 7.07
C ASN A 63 2.65 -1.83 8.20
N GLN A 64 3.84 -2.38 8.01
CA GLN A 64 4.91 -2.31 9.00
C GLN A 64 5.31 -0.86 9.33
N GLU A 65 5.28 0.05 8.34
CA GLU A 65 5.59 1.46 8.54
C GLU A 65 4.42 2.26 9.12
N LEU A 66 3.20 2.03 8.65
CA LEU A 66 2.05 2.87 8.99
C LEU A 66 1.34 2.45 10.27
N THR A 67 1.28 1.15 10.58
CA THR A 67 0.59 0.68 11.79
C THR A 67 1.16 1.28 13.08
N PRO A 68 2.50 1.31 13.30
CA PRO A 68 3.06 1.94 14.49
C PRO A 68 2.78 3.44 14.55
N ARG A 69 2.80 4.13 13.41
CA ARG A 69 2.54 5.57 13.33
C ARG A 69 1.09 5.91 13.66
N MET A 70 0.15 5.03 13.31
CA MET A 70 -1.24 5.16 13.74
C MET A 70 -1.36 5.05 15.27
N ASP A 71 -0.62 4.14 15.89
CA ASP A 71 -0.62 4.01 17.35
C ASP A 71 0.04 5.22 18.03
N GLU A 72 1.12 5.76 17.45
CA GLU A 72 1.73 7.02 17.89
C GLU A 72 0.77 8.21 17.76
N ASP A 73 0.02 8.29 16.66
CA ASP A 73 -0.96 9.35 16.44
C ASP A 73 -2.14 9.24 17.40
N LYS A 74 -2.63 8.02 17.68
CA LYS A 74 -3.66 7.79 18.72
C LYS A 74 -3.17 8.25 20.09
N ALA A 75 -1.96 7.85 20.48
CA ALA A 75 -1.39 8.27 21.77
C ALA A 75 -1.24 9.81 21.84
N ARG A 76 -0.84 10.45 20.75
CA ARG A 76 -0.76 11.92 20.67
C ARG A 76 -2.14 12.57 20.81
N ALA A 77 -3.15 12.04 20.12
CA ALA A 77 -4.53 12.52 20.21
C ALA A 77 -5.09 12.42 21.63
N ALA A 78 -4.89 11.27 22.30
CA ALA A 78 -5.29 11.04 23.68
C ALA A 78 -4.64 12.03 24.67
N THR A 79 -3.39 12.44 24.42
CA THR A 79 -2.73 13.45 25.28
C THR A 79 -3.22 14.89 25.04
N SER A 80 -3.91 15.13 23.92
CA SER A 80 -4.46 16.44 23.55
C SER A 80 -5.97 16.58 23.79
N ALA A 81 -6.68 15.46 23.90
CA ALA A 81 -8.09 15.42 24.27
C ALA A 81 -8.25 15.36 25.79
N THR A 82 -9.32 15.97 26.31
CA THR A 82 -9.78 15.66 27.68
C THR A 82 -10.51 14.32 27.59
N ASP A 83 -10.37 13.41 28.57
CA ASP A 83 -10.96 12.04 28.52
C ASP A 83 -12.46 11.98 28.10
N GLU A 84 -13.23 13.06 28.27
CA GLU A 84 -14.62 13.17 27.83
C GLU A 84 -14.80 13.40 26.32
N GLU A 85 -13.86 14.09 25.65
CA GLU A 85 -13.89 14.33 24.20
C GLU A 85 -13.54 13.07 23.42
N GLU A 86 -12.54 12.30 23.89
CA GLU A 86 -12.12 11.06 23.25
C GLU A 86 -13.22 9.99 23.34
N LYS A 87 -13.90 9.88 24.49
CA LYS A 87 -15.06 8.99 24.66
C LYS A 87 -16.24 9.40 23.79
N ALA A 88 -16.53 10.69 23.67
CA ALA A 88 -17.62 11.19 22.84
C ALA A 88 -17.34 11.00 21.33
N GLU A 89 -16.09 11.06 20.91
CA GLU A 89 -15.68 10.82 19.52
C GLU A 89 -15.70 9.32 19.17
N GLU A 90 -15.28 8.45 20.08
CA GLU A 90 -15.36 6.99 19.92
C GLU A 90 -16.82 6.50 19.85
N GLU A 91 -17.69 6.96 20.76
CA GLU A 91 -19.12 6.62 20.78
C GLU A 91 -19.84 7.07 19.49
N LYS A 92 -19.49 8.27 18.98
CA LYS A 92 -20.01 8.78 17.70
C LYS A 92 -19.49 7.99 16.49
N ALA A 93 -18.27 7.47 16.54
CA ALA A 93 -17.72 6.63 15.48
C ALA A 93 -18.37 5.24 15.44
N GLU A 94 -18.69 4.65 16.61
CA GLU A 94 -19.42 3.38 16.71
C GLU A 94 -20.86 3.49 16.18
N GLU A 95 -21.57 4.58 16.50
CA GLU A 95 -22.93 4.84 15.99
C GLU A 95 -22.98 4.90 14.44
N ASN A 96 -21.94 5.44 13.79
CA ASN A 96 -21.86 5.49 12.33
C ASN A 96 -21.53 4.14 11.67
N TYR A 97 -20.87 3.23 12.39
CA TYR A 97 -20.52 1.90 11.86
C TYR A 97 -21.75 0.99 11.66
N GLY A 98 -22.89 1.32 12.30
CA GLY A 98 -24.18 0.66 12.11
C GLY A 98 -24.99 1.14 10.90
N GLU A 99 -24.62 2.28 10.28
CA GLU A 99 -25.44 2.94 9.25
C GLU A 99 -24.88 2.81 7.83
N GLN A 100 -23.69 2.23 7.63
CA GLN A 100 -23.14 2.01 6.28
C GLN A 100 -23.59 0.71 5.60
N GLY A 101 -24.55 -0.02 6.20
CA GLY A 101 -25.20 -1.20 5.62
C GLY A 101 -26.46 -0.91 4.81
N ALA A 102 -26.95 0.34 4.80
CA ALA A 102 -28.19 0.72 4.12
C ALA A 102 -27.96 1.85 3.09
N VAL A 103 -26.92 1.72 2.26
CA VAL A 103 -27.00 2.28 0.90
C VAL A 103 -27.62 1.19 0.03
N GLU A 104 -28.88 0.87 0.32
CA GLU A 104 -29.71 0.05 -0.55
C GLU A 104 -29.96 0.82 -1.84
N ALA A 105 -29.90 0.09 -2.94
CA ALA A 105 -30.13 0.57 -4.28
C ALA A 105 -31.55 1.14 -4.43
N GLU A 106 -31.63 2.44 -4.69
CA GLU A 106 -32.74 3.04 -5.44
C GLU A 106 -32.16 3.37 -6.83
N GLY A 107 -32.63 2.83 -7.95
CA GLY A 107 -34.02 2.79 -8.40
C GLY A 107 -34.06 3.59 -9.69
#